data_AF-M1BKD5-F1
#
_entry.id   AF-M1BKD5-F1
#
_cell.length_a   1.000
_cell.length_b   1.000
_cell.length_c   1.000
_cell.angle_alpha   90.00
_cell.angle_beta   90.00
_cell.angle_gamma   90.00
#
_symmetry.space_group_name_H-M   'P 1'
#
loop_
_entity.id
_entity.type
_entity.pdbx_description
1 polymer ?
#
loop_
_entity_poly.entity_id
_entity_poly.type
_entity_poly.pdbx_seq_one_letter_code
_entity_poly.pdbx_strand_id
1 'polypeptide(L)'
;MWDALKLAGKDKVWCLYPNKNAPTNSVKDSMAGLSFANVENHPEMAGGAHSLNFILIDGTWSNSGAMFSRLKDRYKLMWGEEEIPCITLNTGASLMHKLRPQPSWDRTCTAAAAIGLLDELHDLPNFVSYGLDKQAKALEDAVEVLFEALTIRRLRMGKSITRKQRHNRDIF
;
A
#
# COMPACT_ATOMS: atom_id res chain seq x y z
N MET A 1 -3.68 -15.73 3.51
CA MET A 1 -3.50 -14.36 4.06
C MET A 1 -3.76 -14.36 5.56
N TRP A 2 -5.00 -14.55 6.01
CA TRP A 2 -5.33 -14.48 7.45
C TRP A 2 -4.56 -15.44 8.34
N ASP A 3 -4.22 -16.65 7.88
CA ASP A 3 -3.38 -17.56 8.65
C ASP A 3 -1.97 -17.01 8.89
N ALA A 4 -1.40 -16.33 7.89
CA ALA A 4 -0.10 -15.68 8.02
C ALA A 4 -0.17 -14.47 8.97
N LEU A 5 -1.24 -13.67 8.87
CA LEU A 5 -1.49 -12.55 9.79
C LEU A 5 -1.68 -13.04 11.24
N LYS A 6 -2.42 -14.14 11.41
CA LYS A 6 -2.62 -14.79 12.71
C LYS A 6 -1.30 -15.29 13.29
N LEU A 7 -0.45 -15.87 12.46
CA LEU A 7 0.87 -16.37 12.86
C LEU A 7 1.83 -15.25 13.26
N ALA A 8 1.79 -14.11 12.57
CA ALA A 8 2.63 -12.95 12.87
C ALA A 8 2.26 -12.26 14.20
N GLY A 9 0.96 -12.22 14.52
CA GLY A 9 0.42 -11.51 15.67
C GLY A 9 -0.16 -10.15 15.30
N LYS A 10 -1.13 -9.66 16.08
CA LYS A 10 -1.90 -8.44 15.77
C LYS A 10 -1.01 -7.18 15.71
N ASP A 11 0.03 -7.15 16.54
CA ASP A 11 1.00 -6.07 16.69
C ASP A 11 1.94 -5.93 15.49
N LYS A 12 1.86 -6.86 14.52
CA LYS A 12 2.65 -6.88 13.30
C LYS A 12 1.81 -6.73 12.03
N VAL A 13 0.59 -6.21 12.16
CA VAL A 13 -0.35 -6.05 11.04
C VAL A 13 -0.84 -4.61 10.96
N TRP A 14 -0.59 -3.97 9.82
CA TRP A 14 -1.05 -2.61 9.54
C TRP A 14 -1.78 -2.54 8.20
N CYS A 15 -2.72 -1.60 8.10
CA CYS A 15 -3.39 -1.28 6.84
C CYS A 15 -2.91 0.07 6.30
N LEU A 16 -2.56 0.09 5.02
CA LEU A 16 -2.30 1.32 4.28
C LEU A 16 -3.56 1.69 3.52
N TYR A 17 -4.46 2.35 4.24
CA TYR A 17 -5.67 2.94 3.71
C TYR A 17 -6.28 3.89 4.75
N PRO A 18 -5.97 5.19 4.72
CA PRO A 18 -6.59 6.11 5.64
C PRO A 18 -8.06 6.28 5.26
N ASN A 19 -8.95 5.74 6.08
CA ASN A 19 -10.27 6.34 6.21
C ASN A 19 -10.05 7.74 6.80
N LYS A 20 -10.64 8.78 6.19
CA LYS A 20 -10.52 10.18 6.68
C LYS A 20 -10.87 10.35 8.16
N ASN A 21 -11.62 9.40 8.71
CA ASN A 21 -12.11 9.43 10.09
C ASN A 21 -11.39 8.46 11.04
N ALA A 22 -10.40 7.69 10.58
CA ALA A 22 -9.65 6.79 11.45
C ALA A 22 -8.43 7.52 12.06
N PRO A 23 -8.04 7.22 13.31
CA PRO A 23 -6.74 7.60 13.81
C PRO A 23 -5.67 7.00 12.89
N THR A 24 -4.79 7.84 12.37
CA THR A 24 -3.72 7.38 11.49
C THR A 24 -2.39 7.76 12.08
N ASN A 25 -1.47 6.79 12.06
CA ASN A 25 -0.12 6.96 12.54
C ASN A 25 0.83 7.05 11.35
N SER A 26 1.94 7.76 11.48
CA SER A 26 3.01 7.66 10.49
C SER A 26 3.66 6.27 10.54
N VAL A 27 4.46 5.91 9.53
CA VAL A 27 5.29 4.70 9.60
C VAL A 27 6.21 4.77 10.82
N LYS A 28 6.83 5.92 11.07
CA LYS A 28 7.70 6.13 12.22
C LYS A 28 6.99 5.86 13.55
N ASP A 29 5.79 6.42 13.75
CA ASP A 29 5.03 6.24 14.98
C ASP A 29 4.60 4.78 15.17
N SER A 30 4.20 4.13 14.07
CA SER A 30 3.77 2.73 14.08
C SER A 30 4.90 1.75 14.39
N MET A 31 6.14 2.13 14.09
CA MET A 31 7.33 1.30 14.31
C MET A 31 8.11 1.66 15.58
N ALA A 32 7.80 2.80 16.24
CA ALA A 32 8.55 3.35 17.37
C ALA A 32 8.60 2.44 18.63
N GLY A 33 7.72 1.44 18.73
CA GLY A 33 7.67 0.48 19.84
C GLY A 33 8.18 -0.93 19.51
N LEU A 34 8.58 -1.19 18.27
CA LEU A 34 9.05 -2.50 17.86
C LEU A 34 10.52 -2.68 18.25
N SER A 35 10.77 -3.54 19.25
CA SER A 35 12.13 -3.99 19.57
C SER A 35 12.53 -5.11 18.62
N PHE A 36 13.51 -4.84 17.76
CA PHE A 36 14.11 -5.84 16.87
C PHE A 36 15.35 -6.50 17.49
N ALA A 37 15.55 -6.35 18.82
CA ALA A 37 16.62 -7.03 19.52
C ALA A 37 16.48 -8.54 19.31
N ASN A 38 17.46 -9.13 18.61
CA ASN A 38 17.61 -10.56 18.30
C ASN A 38 16.97 -11.07 16.99
N VAL A 39 16.98 -10.31 15.90
CA VAL A 39 16.91 -10.93 14.56
C VAL A 39 18.33 -11.23 14.09
N GLU A 40 18.92 -12.31 14.62
CA GLU A 40 20.01 -12.97 13.91
C GLU A 40 19.47 -13.40 12.55
N ASN A 41 20.13 -12.95 11.48
CA ASN A 41 19.80 -13.24 10.08
C ASN A 41 20.01 -14.73 9.78
N HIS A 42 19.19 -15.61 10.35
CA HIS A 42 19.09 -17.01 9.95
C HIS A 42 17.87 -17.19 9.03
N PRO A 43 18.06 -17.20 7.70
CA PRO A 43 16.97 -17.35 6.73
C PRO A 43 16.22 -18.69 6.85
N GLU A 44 16.76 -19.67 7.59
CA GLU A 44 16.22 -21.02 7.71
C GLU A 44 15.22 -21.22 8.87
N MET A 45 15.05 -20.24 9.77
CA MET A 45 14.09 -20.33 10.91
C MET A 45 12.97 -19.26 10.88
N ALA A 46 12.71 -18.64 9.74
CA ALA A 46 11.61 -17.68 9.58
C ALA A 46 10.24 -18.39 9.49
N GLY A 47 9.84 -19.11 10.56
CA GLY A 47 8.43 -19.32 10.83
C GLY A 47 7.77 -17.94 10.90
N GLY A 48 6.63 -17.74 10.22
CA GLY A 48 6.03 -16.41 9.95
C GLY A 48 5.74 -15.50 11.16
N ALA A 49 6.06 -15.93 12.38
CA ALA A 49 6.04 -15.17 13.62
C ALA A 49 6.91 -13.89 13.59
N HIS A 50 7.91 -13.78 12.73
CA HIS A 50 8.77 -12.58 12.63
C HIS A 50 8.41 -11.65 11.46
N SER A 51 7.37 -11.95 10.69
CA SER A 51 6.97 -11.13 9.54
C SER A 51 6.21 -9.87 9.97
N LEU A 52 6.56 -8.73 9.35
CA LEU A 52 5.73 -7.52 9.39
C LEU A 52 4.78 -7.56 8.19
N ASN A 53 3.50 -7.30 8.42
CA ASN A 53 2.47 -7.45 7.42
C ASN A 53 1.77 -6.10 7.16
N PHE A 54 1.84 -5.66 5.91
CA PHE A 54 1.22 -4.44 5.44
C PHE A 54 0.14 -4.75 4.42
N ILE A 55 -1.09 -4.35 4.71
CA ILE A 55 -2.26 -4.56 3.84
C ILE A 55 -2.52 -3.27 3.06
N LEU A 56 -2.15 -3.26 1.78
CA LEU A 56 -2.33 -2.12 0.90
C LEU A 56 -3.69 -2.22 0.20
N ILE A 57 -4.56 -1.23 0.45
CA ILE A 57 -5.83 -1.12 -0.28
C ILE A 57 -5.68 -0.01 -1.32
N ASP A 58 -5.98 -0.34 -2.59
CA ASP A 58 -6.00 0.63 -3.67
C ASP A 58 -7.10 1.67 -3.43
N GLY A 59 -6.71 2.87 -3.01
CA GLY A 59 -7.67 3.91 -2.65
C GLY A 59 -8.38 4.53 -3.85
N THR A 60 -7.85 4.36 -5.07
CA THR A 60 -8.46 4.96 -6.26
C THR A 60 -9.77 4.29 -6.65
N TRP A 61 -10.04 3.07 -6.16
CA TRP A 61 -11.26 2.33 -6.50
C TRP A 61 -12.45 2.75 -5.64
N SER A 62 -13.62 2.89 -6.26
CA SER A 62 -14.87 3.21 -5.54
C SER A 62 -15.25 2.18 -4.48
N ASN A 63 -14.87 0.92 -4.66
CA ASN A 63 -15.14 -0.18 -3.73
C ASN A 63 -14.13 -0.28 -2.57
N SER A 64 -13.08 0.56 -2.53
CA SER A 64 -12.02 0.53 -1.50
C SER A 64 -12.58 0.61 -0.08
N GLY A 65 -13.56 1.48 0.15
CA GLY A 65 -14.24 1.61 1.44
C GLY A 65 -14.92 0.32 1.88
N ALA A 66 -15.63 -0.38 0.98
CA ALA A 66 -16.28 -1.64 1.32
C ALA A 66 -15.27 -2.80 1.49
N MET A 67 -14.12 -2.77 0.81
CA MET A 67 -13.04 -3.71 1.10
C MET A 67 -12.46 -3.48 2.49
N PHE A 68 -12.25 -2.21 2.86
CA PHE A 68 -11.77 -1.85 4.19
C PHE A 68 -12.77 -2.22 5.29
N SER A 69 -14.07 -2.04 5.08
CA SER A 69 -15.09 -2.51 6.03
C SER A 69 -15.03 -4.02 6.23
N ARG A 70 -14.95 -4.81 5.16
CA ARG A 70 -14.82 -6.28 5.26
C ARG A 70 -13.51 -6.70 5.95
N LEU A 71 -12.44 -5.93 5.74
CA LEU A 71 -11.16 -6.15 6.42
C LEU A 71 -11.32 -5.93 7.94
N LYS A 72 -12.00 -4.85 8.34
CA LYS A 72 -12.32 -4.57 9.75
C LYS A 72 -13.21 -5.64 10.38
N ASP A 73 -14.25 -6.09 9.68
CA ASP A 73 -15.12 -7.16 10.18
C ASP A 73 -14.32 -8.44 10.46
N ARG A 74 -13.41 -8.81 9.55
CA ARG A 74 -12.54 -9.96 9.72
C ARG A 74 -11.49 -9.76 10.82
N TYR A 75 -10.91 -8.57 10.93
CA TYR A 75 -9.98 -8.21 12.00
C TYR A 75 -10.65 -8.35 13.37
N LYS A 76 -11.87 -7.83 13.52
CA LYS A 76 -12.69 -7.96 14.74
C LYS A 76 -13.00 -9.41 15.10
N LEU A 77 -13.34 -10.24 14.11
CA LEU A 77 -13.57 -11.67 14.34
C LEU A 77 -12.30 -12.41 14.81
N MET A 78 -11.12 -11.96 14.40
CA MET A 78 -9.86 -12.63 14.73
C MET A 78 -9.27 -12.18 16.07
N TRP A 79 -9.36 -10.89 16.40
CA TRP A 79 -8.67 -10.30 17.55
C TRP A 79 -9.58 -9.57 18.54
N GLY A 80 -10.90 -9.51 18.29
CA GLY A 80 -11.88 -8.89 19.19
C GLY A 80 -11.87 -7.35 19.20
N GLU A 81 -11.02 -6.72 18.39
CA GLU A 81 -10.87 -5.27 18.31
C GLU A 81 -11.62 -4.67 17.11
N GLU A 82 -12.16 -3.47 17.27
CA GLU A 82 -12.94 -2.82 16.21
C GLU A 82 -12.08 -2.12 15.15
N GLU A 83 -10.86 -1.73 15.50
CA GLU A 83 -10.00 -0.91 14.65
C GLU A 83 -8.71 -1.65 14.26
N ILE A 84 -8.48 -1.73 12.95
CA ILE A 84 -7.20 -2.16 12.40
C ILE A 84 -6.23 -0.97 12.43
N PRO A 85 -4.98 -1.13 12.93
CA PRO A 85 -3.97 -0.08 12.88
C PRO A 85 -3.77 0.42 11.45
N CYS A 86 -3.95 1.72 11.23
CA CYS A 86 -3.83 2.35 9.92
C CYS A 86 -2.62 3.27 9.85
N ILE A 87 -1.86 3.13 8.76
CA ILE A 87 -0.70 3.97 8.45
C ILE A 87 -1.11 5.01 7.41
N THR A 88 -0.75 6.26 7.67
CA THR A 88 -0.76 7.32 6.66
C THR A 88 0.64 7.50 6.11
N LEU A 89 0.73 7.57 4.79
CA LEU A 89 1.96 7.86 4.08
C LEU A 89 1.92 9.27 3.50
N ASN A 90 3.06 9.96 3.50
CA ASN A 90 3.20 11.24 2.80
C ASN A 90 3.57 11.01 1.32
N THR A 91 2.67 10.36 0.57
CA THR A 91 2.92 9.95 -0.83
C THR A 91 2.07 10.72 -1.83
N GLY A 92 2.72 11.13 -2.92
CA GLY A 92 2.05 11.73 -4.08
C GLY A 92 1.40 10.72 -5.02
N ALA A 93 0.82 11.23 -6.12
CA ALA A 93 0.28 10.40 -7.19
C ALA A 93 1.41 9.66 -7.96
N SER A 94 1.27 8.34 -8.13
CA SER A 94 2.17 7.54 -8.98
C SER A 94 1.82 7.66 -10.47
N LEU A 95 2.76 7.35 -11.37
CA LEU A 95 2.51 7.17 -12.81
C LEU A 95 1.37 6.18 -13.11
N MET A 96 1.06 5.27 -12.18
CA MET A 96 -0.15 4.42 -12.24
C MET A 96 -1.45 5.22 -12.40
N HIS A 97 -1.52 6.45 -11.88
CA HIS A 97 -2.69 7.31 -12.05
C HIS A 97 -2.90 7.74 -13.50
N LYS A 98 -1.85 7.75 -14.32
CA LYS A 98 -1.90 8.07 -15.76
C LYS A 98 -2.28 6.87 -16.62
N LEU A 99 -2.19 5.64 -16.10
CA LEU A 99 -2.45 4.42 -16.88
C LEU A 99 -3.92 4.18 -17.20
N ARG A 100 -4.83 4.68 -16.37
CA ARG A 100 -6.28 4.46 -16.49
C ARG A 100 -7.02 5.69 -15.96
N PRO A 101 -8.28 5.95 -16.38
CA PRO A 101 -9.15 6.88 -15.67
C PRO A 101 -9.27 6.39 -14.23
N GLN A 102 -8.61 7.09 -13.30
CA GLN A 102 -8.78 6.80 -11.89
C GLN A 102 -10.10 7.42 -11.43
N PRO A 103 -10.94 6.67 -10.71
CA PRO A 103 -12.16 7.21 -10.11
C PRO A 103 -11.87 8.38 -9.16
N SER A 104 -10.65 8.42 -8.60
CA SER A 104 -10.18 9.44 -7.68
C SER A 104 -8.69 9.71 -7.93
N TRP A 105 -8.33 11.00 -7.98
CA TRP A 105 -6.95 11.49 -8.09
C TRP A 105 -6.39 11.95 -6.74
N ASP A 106 -7.27 12.15 -5.77
CA ASP A 106 -6.98 12.57 -4.39
C ASP A 106 -6.59 11.40 -3.47
N ARG A 107 -6.58 10.16 -3.99
CA ARG A 107 -6.29 8.95 -3.21
C ARG A 107 -5.07 8.20 -3.73
N THR A 108 -4.32 7.64 -2.79
CA THR A 108 -3.12 6.85 -3.06
C THR A 108 -3.50 5.52 -3.73
N CYS A 109 -2.85 5.21 -4.85
CA CYS A 109 -2.97 3.88 -5.48
C CYS A 109 -2.01 2.88 -4.84
N THR A 110 -2.20 1.59 -5.06
CA THR A 110 -1.33 0.54 -4.48
C THR A 110 0.17 0.75 -4.77
N ALA A 111 0.54 1.16 -5.98
CA ALA A 111 1.95 1.37 -6.32
C ALA A 111 2.57 2.54 -5.53
N ALA A 112 1.89 3.70 -5.49
CA ALA A 112 2.30 4.84 -4.68
C ALA A 112 2.42 4.48 -3.19
N ALA A 113 1.46 3.71 -2.67
CA ALA A 113 1.47 3.25 -1.28
C ALA A 113 2.66 2.30 -1.01
N ALA A 114 2.96 1.39 -1.94
CA ALA A 114 4.09 0.48 -1.78
C ALA A 114 5.44 1.21 -1.83
N ILE A 115 5.61 2.13 -2.78
CA ILE A 115 6.83 2.94 -2.92
C ILE A 115 7.08 3.74 -1.65
N GLY A 116 6.11 4.54 -1.19
CA GLY A 116 6.34 5.36 -0.01
C GLY A 116 6.42 4.58 1.29
N LEU A 117 5.78 3.41 1.40
CA LEU A 117 6.01 2.53 2.54
C LEU A 117 7.47 2.09 2.60
N LEU A 118 8.06 1.70 1.46
CA LEU A 118 9.45 1.27 1.40
C LEU A 118 10.41 2.41 1.71
N ASP A 119 10.15 3.61 1.19
CA ASP A 119 10.94 4.82 1.49
C ASP A 119 10.86 5.20 2.97
N GLU A 120 9.65 5.32 3.54
CA GLU A 120 9.48 5.68 4.94
C GLU A 120 10.01 4.61 5.90
N LEU A 121 9.94 3.32 5.52
CA LEU A 121 10.59 2.26 6.28
C LEU A 121 12.11 2.35 6.19
N HIS A 122 12.68 2.67 5.02
CA HIS A 122 14.13 2.79 4.84
C HIS A 122 14.76 3.81 5.80
N ASP A 123 14.06 4.92 6.04
CA ASP A 123 14.51 6.00 6.93
C ASP A 123 14.61 5.57 8.41
N LEU A 124 14.07 4.41 8.77
CA LEU A 124 14.15 3.89 10.13
C LEU A 124 15.48 3.16 10.38
N PRO A 125 16.14 3.38 11.54
CA PRO A 125 17.43 2.75 11.85
C PRO A 125 17.44 1.23 11.74
N ASN A 126 16.32 0.58 12.06
CA ASN A 126 16.19 -0.88 12.02
C ASN A 126 16.09 -1.44 10.60
N PHE A 127 15.86 -0.59 9.60
CA PHE A 127 15.55 -1.02 8.24
C PHE A 127 16.52 -0.50 7.17
N VAL A 128 17.34 0.50 7.50
CA VAL A 128 18.29 1.12 6.56
C VAL A 128 19.21 0.10 5.87
N SER A 129 19.58 -0.98 6.55
CA SER A 129 20.46 -2.03 6.02
C SER A 129 19.81 -2.93 4.96
N TYR A 130 18.49 -2.94 4.83
CA TYR A 130 17.79 -3.80 3.86
C TYR A 130 17.68 -3.18 2.46
N GLY A 131 18.10 -1.93 2.27
CA GLY A 131 18.08 -1.27 0.97
C GLY A 131 16.67 -1.13 0.37
N LEU A 132 15.68 -0.83 1.22
CA LEU A 132 14.28 -0.68 0.82
C LEU A 132 14.09 0.51 -0.14
N ASP A 133 14.91 1.56 -0.05
CA ASP A 133 15.01 2.67 -1.01
C ASP A 133 15.26 2.17 -2.45
N LYS A 134 16.16 1.20 -2.62
CA LYS A 134 16.47 0.61 -3.93
C LYS A 134 15.28 -0.20 -4.45
N GLN A 135 14.53 -0.86 -3.56
CA GLN A 135 13.32 -1.58 -3.94
C GLN A 135 12.19 -0.61 -4.32
N ALA A 136 12.04 0.49 -3.60
CA ALA A 136 11.12 1.57 -3.93
C ALA A 136 11.44 2.13 -5.32
N LYS A 137 12.72 2.41 -5.58
CA LYS A 137 13.18 2.90 -6.89
C LYS A 137 12.94 1.90 -8.01
N ALA A 138 13.27 0.62 -7.79
CA ALA A 138 13.02 -0.43 -8.78
C ALA A 138 11.53 -0.58 -9.10
N LEU A 139 10.65 -0.40 -8.11
CA LEU A 139 9.20 -0.43 -8.32
C LEU A 139 8.72 0.80 -9.11
N GLU A 140 9.27 1.98 -8.84
CA GLU A 140 9.00 3.18 -9.62
C GLU A 140 9.39 3.01 -11.09
N ASP A 141 10.62 2.53 -11.36
CA ASP A 141 11.13 2.27 -12.70
C ASP A 141 10.28 1.22 -13.44
N ALA A 142 9.87 0.16 -12.74
CA ALA A 142 9.01 -0.87 -13.32
C ALA A 142 7.62 -0.31 -13.71
N VAL A 143 7.07 0.61 -12.91
CA VAL A 143 5.82 1.30 -13.22
C VAL A 143 5.99 2.21 -14.44
N GLU A 144 7.13 2.89 -14.58
CA GLU A 144 7.45 3.71 -15.75
C GLU A 144 7.52 2.87 -17.02
N VAL A 145 8.29 1.78 -17.02
CA VAL A 145 8.38 0.86 -18.16
C VAL A 145 7.01 0.28 -18.53
N LEU A 146 6.20 -0.09 -17.53
CA LEU A 146 4.83 -0.55 -17.76
C LEU A 146 3.96 0.55 -18.39
N PHE A 147 4.11 1.79 -17.93
CA PHE A 147 3.40 2.95 -18.47
C PHE A 147 3.73 3.17 -19.96
N GLU A 148 5.00 3.13 -20.31
CA GLU A 148 5.46 3.25 -21.70
C GLU A 148 4.95 2.11 -22.56
N ALA A 149 5.12 0.86 -22.12
CA ALA A 149 4.68 -0.32 -22.88
C ALA A 149 3.17 -0.31 -23.16
N LEU A 150 2.36 0.07 -22.16
CA LEU A 150 0.92 0.20 -22.31
C LEU A 150 0.54 1.37 -23.22
N THR A 151 1.27 2.47 -23.17
CA THR A 151 1.07 3.63 -24.05
C THR A 151 1.35 3.26 -25.51
N ILE A 152 2.50 2.62 -25.78
CA ILE A 152 2.87 2.12 -27.12
C ILE A 152 1.83 1.14 -27.65
N ARG A 153 1.35 0.22 -26.80
CA ARG A 153 0.29 -0.71 -27.19
C ARG A 153 -1.00 0.03 -27.58
N ARG A 154 -1.42 1.05 -26.84
CA ARG A 154 -2.64 1.83 -27.17
C ARG A 154 -2.50 2.53 -28.52
N LEU A 155 -1.34 3.15 -28.76
CA LEU A 155 -1.04 3.81 -30.04
C LEU A 155 -1.11 2.83 -31.22
N ARG A 156 -0.51 1.65 -31.09
CA ARG A 156 -0.61 0.59 -32.12
C ARG A 156 -2.04 0.15 -32.41
N MET A 157 -2.92 0.24 -31.42
CA MET A 157 -4.35 -0.06 -31.57
C MET A 157 -5.17 1.12 -32.10
N GLY A 158 -4.54 2.23 -32.53
CA GLY A 158 -5.20 3.44 -33.00
C GLY A 158 -5.99 4.18 -31.91
N LYS A 159 -5.70 3.92 -30.63
CA LYS A 159 -6.40 4.53 -29.50
C LYS A 159 -5.63 5.75 -29.00
N SER A 160 -6.35 6.84 -28.70
CA SER A 160 -5.76 8.03 -28.08
C SER A 160 -5.04 7.71 -26.77
N ILE A 161 -3.91 8.37 -26.54
CA ILE A 161 -3.18 8.39 -25.26
C ILE A 161 -3.97 9.19 -24.23
N THR A 162 -4.52 10.34 -24.64
CA THR A 162 -5.48 11.11 -23.85
C THR A 162 -6.84 10.41 -23.90
N ARG A 163 -7.10 9.56 -22.91
CA ARG A 163 -8.43 9.00 -22.74
C ARG A 163 -9.31 10.14 -22.21
N LYS A 164 -10.25 10.64 -23.03
CA LYS A 164 -11.23 11.68 -22.64
C LYS A 164 -11.70 11.37 -21.22
N GLN A 165 -11.56 12.35 -20.30
CA GLN A 165 -12.27 12.32 -19.02
C GLN A 165 -13.69 11.86 -19.34
N ARG A 166 -14.19 10.84 -18.66
CA ARG A 166 -15.64 10.67 -18.59
C ARG A 166 -16.11 11.92 -17.87
N HIS A 167 -16.49 12.95 -18.63
CA HIS A 167 -17.35 13.99 -18.11
C HIS A 167 -18.57 13.25 -17.58
N ASN A 168 -18.77 13.26 -16.27
CA ASN A 168 -20.11 13.20 -15.72
C ASN A 168 -20.81 14.46 -16.23
N ARG A 169 -21.38 14.38 -17.43
CA ARG A 169 -22.49 15.23 -17.80
C ARG A 169 -23.74 14.54 -17.27
N ASP A 170 -24.38 15.26 -16.35
CA ASP A 170 -25.82 15.30 -16.12
C ASP A 170 -26.49 14.02 -15.65
N ILE A 171 -26.67 13.90 -14.33
CA ILE A 171 -28.00 13.60 -13.77
C ILE A 171 -28.17 14.54 -12.57
N PHE A 172 -29.05 15.52 -12.73
CA PHE A 172 -29.58 16.40 -11.69
C PHE A 172 -30.41 15.62 -10.66
#